data_AF-A0A4Q9MSM5-F1
#
_entry.id   AF-A0A4Q9MSM5-F1
#
_cell.length_a   1.000
_cell.length_b   1.000
_cell.length_c   1.000
_cell.angle_alpha   90.00
_cell.angle_beta   90.00
_cell.angle_gamma   90.00
#
_symmetry.space_group_name_H-M   'P 1'
#
loop_
_entity.id
_entity.type
_entity.pdbx_description
1 polymer ?
#
loop_
_entity_poly.entity_id
_entity_poly.type
_entity_poly.pdbx_seq_one_letter_code
_entity_poly.pdbx_strand_id
1 'polypeptide(L)'
;MAQMITFRLNARPTYSERMTDARGELRKIIKDQLCAITGDRDASMSWSRKSYMKNIVTRYRVRIEGWPLGDVPFRNLSDVSNLPKLELLLRGFKDGTIRFCKITDAQYAEMVADPTPWIGPPGADGEGDGNAD
;
A
#
# COMPACT_ATOMS: atom_id res chain seq x y z
N MET A 1 -31.00 38.01 -8.60
CA MET A 1 -31.46 36.68 -9.04
C MET A 1 -30.67 36.30 -10.30
N ALA A 2 -30.29 35.02 -10.42
CA ALA A 2 -29.56 34.34 -11.53
C ALA A 2 -28.03 34.54 -11.55
N GLN A 3 -27.27 33.78 -10.75
CA GLN A 3 -26.72 32.43 -11.01
C GLN A 3 -25.63 32.38 -12.10
N MET A 4 -24.38 32.42 -11.65
CA MET A 4 -23.17 32.06 -12.40
C MET A 4 -23.16 30.54 -12.62
N ILE A 5 -23.53 30.08 -13.81
CA ILE A 5 -23.32 28.69 -14.22
C ILE A 5 -21.87 28.59 -14.66
N THR A 6 -20.98 28.24 -13.72
CA THR A 6 -19.63 27.80 -14.06
C THR A 6 -19.75 26.43 -14.70
N PHE A 7 -19.65 26.38 -16.03
CA PHE A 7 -19.38 25.16 -16.76
C PHE A 7 -18.08 24.56 -16.19
N ARG A 8 -18.21 23.58 -15.29
CA ARG A 8 -17.10 22.68 -14.98
C ARG A 8 -16.87 21.89 -16.24
N LEU A 9 -15.91 22.35 -17.05
CA LEU A 9 -15.31 21.57 -18.11
C LEU A 9 -15.04 20.19 -17.51
N ASN A 10 -15.75 19.18 -18.01
CA ASN A 10 -15.35 17.78 -17.88
C ASN A 10 -14.04 17.64 -18.66
N ALA A 11 -12.95 18.22 -18.12
CA ALA A 11 -11.61 17.86 -18.49
C ALA A 11 -11.53 16.36 -18.21
N ARG A 12 -11.29 15.57 -19.27
CA ARG A 12 -11.02 14.14 -19.08
C ARG A 12 -9.94 14.05 -18.00
N PRO A 13 -10.16 13.29 -16.92
CA PRO A 13 -9.26 13.31 -15.78
C PRO A 13 -7.85 13.08 -16.29
N THR A 14 -6.99 14.06 -16.02
CA THR A 14 -5.60 14.09 -16.44
C THR A 14 -4.92 12.84 -15.87
N TYR A 15 -3.87 12.35 -16.52
CA TYR A 15 -3.11 11.19 -16.05
C TYR A 15 -2.77 11.27 -14.54
N SER A 16 -2.40 12.46 -14.06
CA SER A 16 -2.14 12.75 -12.64
C SER A 16 -3.38 12.67 -11.74
N GLU A 17 -4.55 13.07 -12.22
CA GLU A 17 -5.82 12.95 -11.48
C GLU A 17 -6.24 11.49 -11.36
N ARG A 18 -6.16 10.71 -12.44
CA ARG A 18 -6.41 9.26 -12.39
C ARG A 18 -5.45 8.55 -11.44
N MET A 19 -4.19 8.97 -11.42
CA MET A 19 -3.20 8.41 -10.52
C MET A 19 -3.47 8.76 -9.05
N THR A 20 -3.95 9.98 -8.79
CA THR A 20 -4.35 10.42 -7.44
C THR A 20 -5.60 9.69 -6.96
N ASP A 21 -6.58 9.51 -7.84
CA ASP A 21 -7.82 8.78 -7.57
C ASP A 21 -7.53 7.30 -7.30
N ALA A 22 -6.75 6.65 -8.17
CA ALA A 22 -6.32 5.26 -7.99
C ALA A 22 -5.55 5.07 -6.68
N ARG A 23 -4.66 6.01 -6.30
CA ARG A 23 -3.98 5.97 -5.00
C ARG A 23 -4.95 6.13 -3.83
N GLY A 24 -5.93 7.01 -3.96
CA GLY A 24 -6.96 7.23 -2.96
C GLY A 24 -7.80 5.97 -2.73
N GLU A 25 -8.24 5.34 -3.82
CA GLU A 25 -8.98 4.09 -3.79
C GLU A 25 -8.12 2.95 -3.21
N LEU A 26 -6.87 2.83 -3.64
CA LEU A 26 -5.95 1.82 -3.10
C LEU A 26 -5.76 1.98 -1.59
N ARG A 27 -5.53 3.22 -1.13
CA ARG A 27 -5.39 3.51 0.31
C ARG A 27 -6.65 3.15 1.08
N LYS A 28 -7.84 3.43 0.53
CA LYS A 28 -9.10 3.05 1.16
C LYS A 28 -9.22 1.54 1.28
N ILE A 29 -9.00 0.79 0.20
CA ILE A 29 -9.10 -0.68 0.20
C ILE A 29 -8.07 -1.29 1.16
N ILE A 30 -6.82 -0.84 1.11
CA ILE A 30 -5.76 -1.32 2.00
C ILE A 30 -6.09 -1.04 3.45
N LYS A 31 -6.51 0.19 3.77
CA LYS A 31 -6.89 0.56 5.13
C LYS A 31 -8.09 -0.26 5.60
N ASP A 32 -9.12 -0.40 4.77
CA ASP A 32 -10.32 -1.16 5.09
C ASP A 32 -10.01 -2.63 5.36
N GLN A 33 -9.25 -3.30 4.48
CA GLN A 33 -8.80 -4.68 4.70
C GLN A 33 -7.92 -4.81 5.95
N LEU A 34 -7.01 -3.86 6.18
CA LEU A 34 -6.17 -3.85 7.37
C LEU A 34 -7.02 -3.70 8.63
N CYS A 35 -7.91 -2.72 8.69
CA CYS A 35 -8.82 -2.53 9.83
C CYS A 35 -9.73 -3.75 10.06
N ALA A 36 -10.22 -4.36 8.97
CA ALA A 36 -11.06 -5.55 9.05
C ALA A 36 -10.31 -6.75 9.64
N ILE A 37 -9.04 -6.94 9.27
CA ILE A 37 -8.26 -8.08 9.77
C ILE A 37 -7.69 -7.84 11.17
N THR A 38 -7.24 -6.62 11.47
CA THR A 38 -6.66 -6.25 12.78
C THR A 38 -7.74 -5.99 13.83
N GLY A 39 -8.95 -5.60 13.41
CA GLY A 39 -10.01 -5.12 14.30
C GLY A 39 -9.77 -3.70 14.81
N ASP A 40 -8.73 -3.02 14.32
CA ASP A 40 -8.30 -1.71 14.77
C ASP A 40 -8.60 -0.66 13.69
N ARG A 41 -9.53 0.26 13.98
CA ARG A 41 -10.01 1.28 13.04
C ARG A 41 -8.99 2.40 12.77
N ASP A 42 -8.01 2.53 13.66
CA ASP A 42 -6.93 3.51 13.56
C ASP A 42 -5.66 2.89 12.98
N ALA A 43 -5.70 1.61 12.59
CA ALA A 43 -4.61 0.96 11.89
C ALA A 43 -4.27 1.72 10.60
N SER A 44 -3.02 2.18 10.53
CA SER A 44 -2.47 2.86 9.36
C SER A 44 -1.34 2.03 8.77
N MET A 45 -1.38 1.88 7.45
CA MET A 45 -0.40 1.07 6.73
C MET A 45 0.96 1.77 6.73
N SER A 46 1.97 1.07 7.26
CA SER A 46 3.35 1.52 7.22
C SER A 46 4.09 0.81 6.09
N TRP A 47 4.59 1.57 5.11
CA TRP A 47 5.24 1.03 3.91
C TRP A 47 6.75 0.77 4.07
N SER A 48 7.38 1.32 5.10
CA SER A 48 8.79 1.07 5.38
C SER A 48 8.97 -0.33 5.95
N ARG A 49 9.97 -1.12 5.50
CA ARG A 49 10.21 -2.49 6.02
C ARG A 49 10.22 -2.54 7.55
N LYS A 50 11.02 -1.69 8.19
CA LYS A 50 11.14 -1.63 9.67
C LYS A 50 9.79 -1.34 10.34
N SER A 51 9.07 -0.34 9.84
CA SER A 51 7.77 0.06 10.39
C SER A 51 6.68 -0.96 10.10
N TYR A 52 6.69 -1.61 8.94
CA TYR A 52 5.78 -2.69 8.59
C TYR A 52 5.98 -3.89 9.51
N MET A 53 7.23 -4.34 9.68
CA MET A 53 7.53 -5.44 10.58
C MET A 53 7.12 -5.11 12.02
N LYS A 54 7.46 -3.92 12.53
CA LYS A 54 7.14 -3.55 13.92
C LYS A 54 5.65 -3.28 14.16
N ASN A 55 5.02 -2.46 13.31
CA ASN A 55 3.66 -1.96 13.55
C ASN A 55 2.57 -2.87 12.98
N ILE A 56 2.86 -3.67 11.95
CA ILE A 56 1.87 -4.54 11.31
C ILE A 56 2.14 -5.99 11.72
N VAL A 57 3.34 -6.49 11.45
CA VAL A 57 3.67 -7.90 11.64
C VAL A 57 3.80 -8.23 13.13
N THR A 58 4.59 -7.51 13.91
CA THR A 58 4.77 -7.77 15.36
C THR A 58 3.53 -7.41 16.16
N ARG A 59 2.90 -6.26 15.88
CA ARG A 59 1.74 -5.78 16.66
C ARG A 59 0.46 -6.57 16.41
N TYR A 60 0.13 -6.81 15.14
CA TYR A 60 -1.14 -7.43 14.77
C TYR A 60 -1.02 -8.87 14.27
N ARG A 61 0.21 -9.38 14.07
CA ARG A 61 0.45 -10.70 13.47
C ARG A 61 -0.26 -10.85 12.13
N VAL A 62 -0.12 -9.83 11.28
CA VAL A 62 -0.69 -9.79 9.93
C VAL A 62 0.43 -9.60 8.91
N ARG A 63 0.33 -10.30 7.77
CA ARG A 63 1.18 -10.10 6.59
C ARG A 63 0.34 -9.83 5.34
N ILE A 64 0.96 -9.29 4.31
CA ILE A 64 0.39 -9.26 2.96
C ILE A 64 0.85 -10.52 2.24
N GLU A 65 -0.10 -11.23 1.64
CA GLU A 65 0.17 -12.31 0.69
C GLU A 65 -0.12 -11.86 -0.75
N GLY A 66 0.65 -12.42 -1.69
CA GLY A 66 0.48 -12.21 -3.12
C GLY A 66 0.95 -10.84 -3.63
N TRP A 67 1.75 -10.10 -2.87
CA TRP A 67 2.30 -8.84 -3.35
C TRP A 67 3.26 -9.06 -4.53
N PRO A 68 3.08 -8.37 -5.67
CA PRO A 68 3.91 -8.54 -6.85
C PRO A 68 5.26 -7.80 -6.70
N LEU A 69 6.14 -8.32 -5.84
CA LEU A 69 7.46 -7.75 -5.55
C LEU A 69 8.35 -7.58 -6.79
N GLY A 70 8.14 -8.40 -7.83
CA GLY A 70 8.87 -8.32 -9.09
C GLY A 70 8.53 -7.08 -9.92
N ASP A 71 7.29 -6.61 -9.87
CA ASP A 71 6.82 -5.46 -10.65
C ASP A 71 6.77 -4.18 -9.82
N VAL A 72 6.33 -4.31 -8.56
CA VAL A 72 6.08 -3.18 -7.66
C VAL A 72 6.86 -3.37 -6.37
N PRO A 73 7.96 -2.63 -6.17
CA PRO A 73 8.69 -2.68 -4.92
C PRO A 73 7.78 -2.27 -3.76
N PHE A 74 7.99 -2.87 -2.59
CA PHE A 74 7.21 -2.60 -1.38
C PHE A 74 7.55 -1.21 -0.83
N ARG A 75 6.98 -0.17 -1.43
CA ARG A 75 7.19 1.24 -1.08
C ARG A 75 5.87 2.00 -1.00
N ASN A 76 5.93 3.21 -0.46
CA ASN A 76 4.77 4.06 -0.33
C ASN A 76 4.10 4.32 -1.70
N LEU A 77 2.78 4.35 -1.73
CA LEU A 77 2.00 4.49 -2.97
C LEU A 77 2.17 5.87 -3.62
N SER A 78 2.52 6.90 -2.83
CA SER A 78 2.87 8.24 -3.35
C SER A 78 4.14 8.21 -4.21
N ASP A 79 5.04 7.30 -3.87
CA ASP A 79 6.36 7.13 -4.43
C ASP A 79 6.35 6.25 -5.70
N VAL A 80 5.25 5.52 -5.93
CA VAL A 80 5.00 4.79 -7.18
C VAL A 80 4.40 5.75 -8.21
N SER A 81 5.23 6.26 -9.11
CA SER A 81 4.84 7.20 -10.19
C SER A 81 4.20 6.54 -11.42
N ASN A 82 4.00 5.22 -11.39
CA ASN A 82 3.51 4.46 -12.52
C ASN A 82 2.04 4.09 -12.31
N LEU A 83 1.14 4.73 -13.05
CA LEU A 83 -0.29 4.38 -13.09
C LEU A 83 -0.53 2.87 -13.34
N PRO A 84 0.12 2.20 -14.32
CA PRO A 84 -0.13 0.78 -14.54
C PRO A 84 0.26 -0.10 -13.34
N LYS A 85 1.28 0.29 -12.56
CA LYS A 85 1.66 -0.42 -11.32
C LYS A 85 0.59 -0.25 -10.23
N LEU A 86 0.04 0.96 -10.09
CA LEU A 86 -1.05 1.23 -9.17
C LEU A 86 -2.31 0.47 -9.55
N GLU A 87 -2.66 0.43 -10.84
CA GLU A 87 -3.79 -0.35 -11.34
C GLU A 87 -3.58 -1.86 -11.13
N LEU A 88 -2.35 -2.37 -11.28
CA LEU A 88 -2.02 -3.76 -11.01
C LEU A 88 -2.22 -4.09 -9.52
N LEU A 89 -1.75 -3.24 -8.62
CA LEU A 89 -2.04 -3.39 -7.19
C LEU A 89 -3.54 -3.32 -6.91
N LEU A 90 -4.25 -2.35 -7.49
CA LEU A 90 -5.68 -2.15 -7.27
C LEU A 90 -6.49 -3.36 -7.74
N ARG A 91 -6.15 -3.87 -8.91
CA ARG A 91 -6.70 -5.13 -9.42
C ARG A 91 -6.35 -6.29 -8.50
N GLY A 92 -5.10 -6.40 -8.05
CA GLY A 92 -4.68 -7.48 -7.14
C GLY A 92 -5.45 -7.48 -5.82
N PHE A 93 -5.68 -6.31 -5.23
CA PHE A 93 -6.50 -6.16 -4.01
C PHE A 93 -7.98 -6.44 -4.26
N LYS A 94 -8.53 -6.04 -5.42
CA LYS A 94 -9.93 -6.30 -5.79
C LYS A 94 -10.20 -7.78 -6.11
N ASP A 95 -9.26 -8.41 -6.79
CA ASP A 95 -9.30 -9.82 -7.18
C ASP A 95 -9.01 -10.74 -5.99
N GLY A 96 -8.41 -10.20 -4.92
CA GLY A 96 -8.02 -10.94 -3.73
C GLY A 96 -6.69 -11.70 -3.88
N THR A 97 -6.01 -11.53 -5.02
CA THR A 97 -4.62 -11.97 -5.23
C THR A 97 -3.72 -11.34 -4.17
N ILE A 98 -3.88 -10.04 -3.93
CA ILE A 98 -3.21 -9.32 -2.84
C ILE A 98 -4.20 -9.19 -1.69
N ARG A 99 -3.85 -9.78 -0.55
CA ARG A 99 -4.70 -9.72 0.65
C ARG A 99 -3.88 -9.73 1.91
N PHE A 100 -4.45 -9.16 2.96
CA PHE A 100 -3.92 -9.33 4.30
C PHE A 100 -4.32 -10.70 4.85
N CYS A 101 -3.36 -11.42 5.41
CA CYS A 101 -3.57 -12.69 6.09
C CYS A 101 -2.95 -12.63 7.48
N LYS A 102 -3.66 -13.18 8.48
CA LYS A 102 -3.11 -13.39 9.82
C LYS A 102 -2.05 -14.49 9.75
N ILE A 103 -0.93 -14.25 10.42
CA ILE A 103 0.16 -15.21 10.52
C ILE A 103 0.19 -15.85 11.90
N THR A 104 0.60 -17.11 11.94
CA THR A 104 0.86 -17.81 13.20
C THR A 104 2.21 -17.37 13.78
N ASP A 105 2.46 -17.71 15.05
CA ASP A 105 3.74 -17.38 15.70
C ASP A 105 4.94 -18.04 15.00
N ALA A 106 4.76 -19.26 14.45
CA ALA A 106 5.76 -19.94 13.63
C ALA A 106 6.11 -19.13 12.37
N GLN A 107 5.11 -18.68 11.61
CA GLN A 107 5.30 -17.86 10.42
C GLN A 107 5.90 -16.49 10.75
N TYR A 108 5.57 -15.95 11.92
CA TYR A 108 6.22 -14.74 12.41
C TYR A 108 7.71 -14.96 12.67
N ALA A 109 8.09 -16.06 13.33
CA ALA A 109 9.49 -16.38 13.56
C ALA A 109 10.26 -16.55 12.23
N GLU A 110 9.64 -17.18 11.23
CA GLU A 110 10.19 -17.27 9.87
C GLU A 110 10.37 -15.89 9.22
N MET A 111 9.38 -15.00 9.33
CA MET A 111 9.49 -13.62 8.81
C MET A 111 10.53 -12.78 9.55
N VAL A 112 10.72 -12.99 10.85
CA VAL A 112 11.75 -12.30 11.64
C VAL A 112 13.14 -12.82 11.27
N ALA A 113 13.27 -14.11 10.98
CA ALA A 113 14.51 -14.71 10.50
C ALA A 113 14.85 -14.25 9.07
N ASP A 114 13.89 -14.27 8.15
CA ASP A 114 14.09 -13.85 6.76
C ASP A 114 12.86 -13.10 6.19
N PRO A 115 12.82 -11.76 6.24
CA PRO A 115 11.72 -10.98 5.68
C PRO A 115 11.78 -10.81 4.16
N THR A 116 12.85 -11.27 3.50
CA THR A 116 13.14 -11.06 2.07
C THR A 116 12.08 -11.65 1.13
N PRO A 117 11.51 -12.84 1.37
CA PRO A 117 10.50 -13.44 0.48
C PRO A 117 9.21 -12.62 0.38
N TRP A 118 8.91 -11.82 1.41
CA TRP A 118 7.63 -11.10 1.55
C TRP A 118 7.73 -9.60 1.30
N ILE A 119 8.87 -8.99 1.64
CA ILE A 119 9.07 -7.53 1.53
C ILE A 119 10.09 -7.21 0.41
N GLY A 120 10.76 -8.21 -0.15
CA GLY A 120 11.83 -8.05 -1.13
C GLY A 120 13.20 -7.82 -0.45
N PRO A 121 14.29 -7.69 -1.23
CA PRO A 121 15.64 -7.50 -0.71
C PRO A 121 15.85 -6.15 -0.03
N PRO A 122 16.76 -6.06 0.97
CA PRO A 122 16.98 -4.86 1.78
C PRO A 122 17.45 -3.61 1.05
N GLY A 123 17.82 -3.70 -0.24
CA GLY A 123 18.20 -2.56 -1.08
C GLY A 123 17.17 -2.12 -2.12
N ALA A 124 15.95 -2.68 -2.12
CA ALA A 124 14.88 -2.25 -3.03
C ALA A 124 14.15 -0.98 -2.54
N ASP A 125 14.20 -0.73 -1.23
CA ASP A 125 13.88 0.53 -0.59
C ASP A 125 15.02 1.50 -0.91
N GLY A 126 14.92 2.19 -2.05
CA GLY A 126 15.90 3.19 -2.48
C GLY A 126 16.32 4.06 -1.30
N GLU A 127 17.59 3.96 -0.95
CA GLU A 127 18.26 4.76 0.07
C GLU A 127 18.32 6.21 -0.45
N GLY A 128 17.20 6.90 -0.29
CA GLY A 128 17.10 8.36 -0.36
C GLY A 128 17.28 8.88 1.05
N ASP A 129 18.54 9.07 1.43
CA ASP A 129 18.94 9.93 2.54
C ASP A 129 18.30 11.33 2.38
N GLY A 130 17.95 11.95 3.50
CA GLY A 130 17.69 13.39 3.57
C GLY A 130 16.25 13.79 3.90
N ASN A 131 15.93 13.87 5.20
CA ASN A 131 15.68 15.19 5.78
C ASN A 131 15.94 15.17 7.29
N ALA A 132 17.16 15.55 7.65
CA ALA A 132 17.46 16.21 8.90
C ALA A 132 17.64 17.70 8.56
N ASP A 133 16.63 18.52 8.85
CA ASP A 133 16.75 19.84 9.49
C ASP A 133 15.36 20.25 10.02
#